data_AF-A0A1I2CIP3-F1
#
_entry.id   AF-A0A1I2CIP3-F1
#
_cell.length_a   1.000
_cell.length_b   1.000
_cell.length_c   1.000
_cell.angle_alpha   90.00
_cell.angle_beta   90.00
_cell.angle_gamma   90.00
#
_symmetry.space_group_name_H-M   'P 1'
#
loop_
_entity.id
_entity.type
_entity.pdbx_description
1 polymer ?
#
loop_
_entity_poly.entity_id
_entity_poly.type
_entity_poly.pdbx_seq_one_letter_code
_entity_poly.pdbx_strand_id
1 'polypeptide(L)'
;MFFPPSMTTPFPFPVRTECPPGACTCEREALMRQPDGDVRILRLTREEEKRLIARLENLADLADLRRMQERLFQQLGVRLTIAASPNEVRTLRGITILVHEQPGLCRKTRQAIPAAIKKSMDQRPAIAFDLLDEGGLFGGA
;
A
#
# COMPACT_ATOMS: atom_id res chain seq x y z
N MET A 1 33.80 14.10 -6.62
CA MET A 1 32.96 14.70 -7.68
C MET A 1 31.77 13.78 -7.87
N PHE A 2 30.50 14.06 -7.57
CA PHE A 2 29.75 15.25 -7.20
C PHE A 2 28.69 14.79 -6.17
N PHE A 3 28.61 15.43 -5.01
CA PHE A 3 27.41 15.32 -4.16
C PHE A 3 26.40 16.33 -4.72
N PRO A 4 25.22 15.93 -5.22
CA PRO A 4 24.24 16.88 -5.70
C PRO A 4 23.68 17.72 -4.52
N PRO A 5 23.41 19.01 -4.74
CA PRO A 5 22.96 19.92 -3.70
C PRO A 5 21.56 19.54 -3.21
N SER A 6 21.40 19.54 -1.89
CA SER A 6 20.15 19.36 -1.17
C SER A 6 19.05 20.25 -1.75
N MET A 7 18.05 19.63 -2.37
CA MET A 7 16.84 20.31 -2.82
C MET A 7 16.07 20.81 -1.61
N THR A 8 15.91 22.13 -1.51
CA THR A 8 14.96 22.78 -0.61
C THR A 8 13.56 22.30 -0.94
N THR A 9 13.03 21.40 -0.11
CA THR A 9 11.69 20.85 -0.28
C THR A 9 10.66 21.94 0.05
N PRO A 10 9.69 22.27 -0.83
CA PRO A 10 8.68 23.30 -0.57
C PRO A 10 7.58 22.87 0.43
N PHE A 11 7.74 21.72 1.08
CA PHE A 11 6.75 21.13 1.97
C PHE A 11 7.21 21.22 3.44
N PRO A 12 6.32 21.53 4.40
CA PRO A 12 6.66 21.64 5.82
C PRO A 12 6.85 20.28 6.52
N PHE A 13 7.03 19.19 5.76
CA PHE A 13 7.15 17.83 6.27
C PHE A 13 8.25 17.07 5.50
N PRO A 14 8.84 16.02 6.10
CA PRO A 14 9.79 15.16 5.41
C PRO A 14 9.14 14.54 4.17
N VAL A 15 9.74 14.78 3.00
CA VAL A 15 9.31 14.17 1.74
C VAL A 15 10.23 13.02 1.41
N ARG A 16 9.66 11.95 0.87
CA ARG A 16 10.43 10.79 0.44
C ARG A 16 11.48 11.16 -0.60
N THR A 17 12.60 10.45 -0.54
CA THR A 17 13.63 10.50 -1.57
C THR A 17 13.03 10.12 -2.93
N GLU A 18 13.52 10.77 -3.99
CA GLU A 18 13.15 10.42 -5.36
C GLU A 18 13.48 8.96 -5.69
N CYS A 19 12.75 8.43 -6.67
CA CYS A 19 13.06 7.12 -7.20
C CYS A 19 14.35 7.20 -8.01
N PRO A 20 15.23 6.19 -7.94
CA PRO A 20 16.40 6.13 -8.81
C PRO A 20 15.99 6.25 -10.30
N PRO A 21 16.84 6.83 -11.16
CA PRO A 21 16.55 6.98 -12.58
C PRO A 21 16.23 5.61 -13.21
N GLY A 22 15.12 5.51 -13.94
CA GLY A 22 14.63 4.27 -14.55
C GLY A 22 13.97 3.27 -13.59
N ALA A 23 13.99 3.49 -12.27
CA ALA A 23 13.42 2.54 -11.32
C ALA A 23 11.89 2.68 -11.15
N CYS A 24 11.32 3.85 -11.41
CA CYS A 24 9.89 4.07 -11.25
C CYS A 24 9.35 5.27 -12.03
N THR A 25 8.17 5.10 -12.62
CA THR A 25 7.39 6.13 -13.32
C THR A 25 6.30 6.74 -12.43
N CYS A 26 6.54 6.87 -11.13
CA CYS A 26 5.49 7.31 -10.17
C CYS A 26 5.13 8.80 -10.25
N GLU A 27 5.61 9.55 -11.24
CA GLU A 27 5.23 10.96 -11.45
C GLU A 27 5.40 11.87 -10.22
N ARG A 28 6.33 11.54 -9.30
CA ARG A 28 6.55 12.26 -8.03
C ARG A 28 6.71 13.77 -8.24
N GLU A 29 7.56 14.16 -9.19
CA GLU A 29 7.86 15.55 -9.50
C GLU A 29 6.68 16.27 -10.16
N ALA A 30 5.85 15.56 -10.92
CA ALA A 30 4.62 16.12 -11.48
C ALA A 30 3.61 16.38 -10.36
N LEU A 31 3.44 15.41 -9.44
CA LEU A 31 2.59 15.55 -8.26
C LEU A 31 3.04 16.71 -7.36
N MET A 32 4.34 16.90 -7.15
CA MET A 32 4.86 18.03 -6.36
C MET A 32 4.56 19.40 -6.97
N ARG A 33 4.35 19.47 -8.29
CA ARG A 33 4.02 20.70 -9.01
C ARG A 33 2.51 20.90 -9.17
N GLN A 34 1.71 19.90 -8.83
CA GLN A 34 0.26 19.95 -8.97
C GLN A 34 -0.37 20.55 -7.70
N PRO A 35 -1.08 21.68 -7.78
CA PRO A 35 -1.63 22.36 -6.60
C PRO A 35 -2.71 21.53 -5.88
N ASP A 36 -3.51 20.77 -6.63
CA ASP A 36 -4.58 19.91 -6.09
C ASP A 36 -4.18 18.43 -6.01
N GLY A 37 -2.89 18.13 -6.17
CA GLY A 37 -2.37 16.78 -6.08
C GLY A 37 -2.45 16.24 -4.65
N ASP A 38 -2.73 14.94 -4.50
CA ASP A 38 -2.67 14.29 -3.18
C ASP A 38 -1.21 14.12 -2.71
N VAL A 39 -0.66 15.18 -2.13
CA VAL A 39 0.72 15.23 -1.65
C VAL A 39 0.95 14.37 -0.40
N ARG A 40 -0.09 13.76 0.19
CA ARG A 40 0.06 12.91 1.38
C ARG A 40 0.99 11.74 1.13
N ILE A 41 0.95 11.15 -0.07
CA ILE A 41 1.84 10.04 -0.45
C ILE A 41 3.33 10.42 -0.49
N LEU A 42 3.63 11.71 -0.59
CA LEU A 42 5.01 12.20 -0.55
C LEU A 42 5.62 12.05 0.84
N ARG A 43 4.80 11.94 1.90
CA ARG A 43 5.27 11.72 3.27
C ARG A 43 5.93 10.36 3.44
N LEU A 44 5.54 9.35 2.64
CA LEU A 44 6.01 7.96 2.72
C LEU A 44 7.52 7.83 2.45
N THR A 45 8.33 8.19 3.44
CA THR A 45 9.79 8.09 3.40
C THR A 45 10.21 6.63 3.38
N ARG A 46 11.50 6.36 3.13
CA ARG A 46 12.04 4.99 3.19
C ARG A 46 11.83 4.34 4.56
N GLU A 47 11.89 5.12 5.63
CA GLU A 47 11.67 4.63 6.99
C GLU A 47 10.19 4.33 7.25
N GLU A 48 9.30 5.23 6.81
CA GLU A 48 7.86 5.01 6.89
C GLU A 48 7.40 3.83 6.05
N GLU A 49 7.95 3.66 4.83
CA GLU A 49 7.71 2.47 4.01
C GLU A 49 8.11 1.21 4.77
N LYS A 50 9.31 1.15 5.35
CA LYS A 50 9.75 -0.01 6.15
C LYS A 50 8.81 -0.29 7.33
N ARG A 51 8.41 0.75 8.07
CA ARG A 51 7.46 0.61 9.20
C ARG A 51 6.10 0.12 8.74
N LEU A 52 5.58 0.64 7.63
CA LEU A 52 4.31 0.24 7.04
C LEU A 52 4.35 -1.24 6.63
N ILE A 53 5.38 -1.65 5.90
CA ILE A 53 5.54 -3.05 5.46
C ILE A 53 5.65 -3.97 6.66
N ALA A 54 6.52 -3.66 7.64
CA ALA A 54 6.64 -4.48 8.85
C ALA A 54 5.30 -4.59 9.62
N ARG A 55 4.51 -3.52 9.66
CA ARG A 55 3.18 -3.53 10.30
C ARG A 55 2.17 -4.38 9.55
N LEU A 56 2.17 -4.33 8.22
CA LEU A 56 1.31 -5.14 7.35
C LEU A 56 1.72 -6.61 7.35
N GLU A 57 2.99 -6.94 7.55
CA GLU A 57 3.46 -8.32 7.71
C GLU A 57 3.00 -8.97 9.01
N ASN A 58 2.63 -8.18 10.04
CA ASN A 58 2.28 -8.63 11.38
C ASN A 58 0.84 -8.30 11.79
N LEU A 59 -0.11 -8.33 10.85
CA LEU A 59 -1.54 -8.07 11.11
C LEU A 59 -2.13 -9.07 12.11
N ALA A 60 -2.92 -8.58 13.07
CA ALA A 60 -3.49 -9.41 14.15
C ALA A 60 -4.67 -10.28 13.68
N ASP A 61 -5.62 -9.65 13.01
CA ASP A 61 -6.91 -10.22 12.61
C ASP A 61 -7.44 -9.48 11.36
N LEU A 62 -8.60 -9.91 10.84
CA LEU A 62 -9.23 -9.25 9.70
C LEU A 62 -9.63 -7.80 10.01
N ALA A 63 -10.11 -7.51 11.22
CA ALA A 63 -10.46 -6.15 11.62
C ALA A 63 -9.23 -5.23 11.60
N ASP A 64 -8.06 -5.75 11.95
CA ASP A 64 -6.78 -5.04 11.90
C ASP A 64 -6.38 -4.74 10.46
N LEU A 65 -6.58 -5.68 9.53
CA LEU A 65 -6.42 -5.46 8.11
C LEU A 65 -7.34 -4.31 7.63
N ARG A 66 -8.62 -4.32 7.98
CA ARG A 66 -9.58 -3.26 7.62
C ARG A 66 -9.17 -1.89 8.16
N ARG A 67 -8.80 -1.82 9.45
CA ARG A 67 -8.26 -0.59 10.07
C ARG A 67 -7.02 -0.09 9.34
N MET A 68 -6.12 -0.98 8.93
CA MET A 68 -4.92 -0.60 8.18
C MET A 68 -5.24 -0.10 6.77
N GLN A 69 -6.25 -0.66 6.08
CA GLN A 69 -6.73 -0.13 4.80
C GLN A 69 -7.24 1.32 4.94
N GLU A 70 -8.06 1.58 5.95
CA GLU A 70 -8.59 2.93 6.22
C GLU A 70 -7.46 3.91 6.55
N ARG A 71 -6.53 3.52 7.42
CA ARG A 71 -5.39 4.38 7.79
C ARG A 71 -4.50 4.69 6.59
N LEU A 72 -4.25 3.73 5.71
CA LEU A 72 -3.50 3.96 4.48
C LEU A 72 -4.16 5.00 3.58
N PHE A 73 -5.47 4.92 3.43
CA PHE A 73 -6.22 5.91 2.67
C PHE A 73 -6.22 7.29 3.35
N GLN A 74 -6.45 7.36 4.65
CA GLN A 74 -6.49 8.62 5.39
C GLN A 74 -5.14 9.32 5.44
N GLN A 75 -4.06 8.57 5.74
CA GLN A 75 -2.73 9.13 5.96
C GLN A 75 -1.96 9.36 4.66
N LEU A 76 -2.14 8.50 3.64
CA LEU A 76 -1.33 8.48 2.41
C LEU A 76 -2.14 8.57 1.12
N GLY A 77 -3.48 8.55 1.19
CA GLY A 77 -4.36 8.49 0.02
C GLY A 77 -4.41 7.12 -0.67
N VAL A 78 -3.61 6.14 -0.22
CA VAL A 78 -3.47 4.84 -0.89
C VAL A 78 -4.75 4.04 -0.73
N ARG A 79 -5.41 3.73 -1.85
CA ARG A 79 -6.57 2.84 -1.88
C ARG A 79 -6.15 1.39 -2.07
N LEU A 80 -6.75 0.52 -1.28
CA LEU A 80 -6.57 -0.93 -1.36
C LEU A 80 -7.93 -1.61 -1.58
N THR A 81 -8.01 -2.46 -2.59
CA THR A 81 -9.13 -3.39 -2.78
C THR A 81 -8.66 -4.79 -2.46
N ILE A 82 -9.36 -5.45 -1.54
CA ILE A 82 -9.08 -6.83 -1.14
C ILE A 82 -10.38 -7.60 -1.30
N ALA A 83 -10.39 -8.57 -2.22
CA ALA A 83 -11.57 -9.34 -2.56
C ALA A 83 -11.25 -10.83 -2.63
N ALA A 84 -12.18 -11.64 -2.16
CA ALA A 84 -12.22 -13.07 -2.45
C ALA A 84 -12.72 -13.28 -3.88
N SER A 85 -12.01 -14.07 -4.67
CA SER A 85 -12.46 -14.53 -5.98
C SER A 85 -13.54 -15.59 -5.77
N PRO A 86 -14.76 -15.40 -6.30
CA PRO A 86 -15.85 -16.36 -6.13
C PRO A 86 -15.58 -17.68 -6.89
N ASN A 87 -14.70 -17.67 -7.88
CA ASN A 87 -14.45 -18.79 -8.79
C ASN A 87 -13.23 -19.66 -8.42
N GLU A 88 -12.58 -19.39 -7.28
CA GLU A 88 -11.32 -20.06 -6.93
C GLU A 88 -11.35 -20.62 -5.50
N VAL A 89 -10.69 -21.76 -5.31
CA VAL A 89 -10.64 -22.58 -4.08
C VAL A 89 -10.42 -21.71 -2.83
N ARG A 90 -11.12 -22.00 -1.72
CA ARG A 90 -11.01 -21.36 -0.37
C ARG A 90 -9.59 -21.45 0.22
N THR A 91 -8.66 -20.77 -0.43
CA THR A 91 -7.22 -20.77 -0.18
C THR A 91 -6.70 -19.37 -0.48
N LEU A 92 -5.47 -19.07 -0.06
CA LEU A 92 -4.83 -17.79 -0.31
C LEU A 92 -4.76 -17.39 -1.80
N ARG A 93 -4.84 -18.37 -2.72
CA ARG A 93 -4.89 -18.13 -4.16
C ARG A 93 -6.18 -17.44 -4.60
N GLY A 94 -7.28 -17.70 -3.91
CA GLY A 94 -8.56 -17.05 -4.13
C GLY A 94 -8.65 -15.63 -3.56
N ILE A 95 -7.59 -15.04 -3.00
CA ILE A 95 -7.63 -13.66 -2.47
C ILE A 95 -6.84 -12.72 -3.39
N THR A 96 -7.54 -11.76 -3.97
CA THR A 96 -6.95 -10.69 -4.77
C THR A 96 -6.74 -9.45 -3.92
N ILE A 97 -5.49 -8.96 -3.87
CA ILE A 97 -5.11 -7.71 -3.20
C ILE A 97 -4.59 -6.75 -4.27
N LEU A 98 -5.36 -5.70 -4.54
CA LEU A 98 -5.06 -4.66 -5.51
C LEU A 98 -4.73 -3.34 -4.81
N VAL A 99 -3.57 -2.77 -5.14
CA VAL A 99 -3.22 -1.39 -4.79
C VAL A 99 -3.55 -0.51 -5.99
N HIS A 100 -4.45 0.44 -5.80
CA HIS A 100 -4.84 1.35 -6.88
C HIS A 100 -3.67 2.23 -7.31
N GLU A 101 -3.58 2.48 -8.61
CA GLU A 101 -2.59 3.40 -9.14
C GLU A 101 -2.91 4.84 -8.71
N GLN A 102 -1.88 5.58 -8.30
CA GLN A 102 -1.99 7.00 -8.04
C GLN A 102 -0.65 7.67 -8.29
N PRO A 103 -0.65 8.95 -8.73
CA PRO A 103 0.56 9.75 -8.80
C PRO A 103 1.26 9.76 -7.44
N GLY A 104 2.57 9.73 -7.47
CA GLY A 104 3.39 9.62 -6.28
C GLY A 104 3.41 8.23 -5.66
N LEU A 105 2.77 7.17 -6.14
CA LEU A 105 2.94 5.84 -5.52
C LEU A 105 4.03 5.02 -6.22
N CYS A 106 5.13 4.76 -5.52
CA CYS A 106 6.27 4.03 -6.06
C CYS A 106 5.88 2.58 -6.43
N ARG A 107 6.37 2.09 -7.57
CA ARG A 107 6.17 0.70 -8.05
C ARG A 107 6.60 -0.32 -6.99
N LYS A 108 7.72 -0.05 -6.32
CA LYS A 108 8.22 -0.89 -5.21
C LYS A 108 7.18 -1.02 -4.09
N THR A 109 6.65 0.11 -3.60
CA THR A 109 5.63 0.12 -2.56
C THR A 109 4.35 -0.60 -3.00
N ARG A 110 3.91 -0.39 -4.26
CA ARG A 110 2.74 -1.09 -4.83
C ARG A 110 2.87 -2.60 -4.82
N GLN A 111 4.08 -3.13 -4.98
CA GLN A 111 4.34 -4.56 -4.93
C GLN A 111 4.57 -5.06 -3.50
N ALA A 112 5.20 -4.23 -2.66
CA ALA A 112 5.51 -4.59 -1.28
C ALA A 112 4.25 -4.67 -0.39
N ILE A 113 3.26 -3.80 -0.57
CA ILE A 113 2.02 -3.81 0.25
C ILE A 113 1.26 -5.14 0.09
N PRO A 114 0.91 -5.62 -1.13
CA PRO A 114 0.25 -6.91 -1.29
C PRO A 114 1.11 -8.07 -0.79
N ALA A 115 2.42 -8.04 -1.01
CA ALA A 115 3.31 -9.09 -0.54
C ALA A 115 3.33 -9.18 1.00
N ALA A 116 3.33 -8.03 1.69
CA ALA A 116 3.28 -7.96 3.15
C ALA A 116 1.97 -8.50 3.72
N ILE A 117 0.84 -8.12 3.12
CA ILE A 117 -0.47 -8.62 3.53
C ILE A 117 -0.55 -10.14 3.30
N LYS A 118 -0.12 -10.64 2.14
CA LYS A 118 -0.06 -12.09 1.87
C LYS A 118 0.78 -12.83 2.91
N LYS A 119 1.96 -12.30 3.24
CA LYS A 119 2.83 -12.88 4.27
C LYS A 119 2.16 -12.92 5.65
N SER A 120 1.39 -11.90 6.01
CA SER A 120 0.62 -11.93 7.27
C SER A 120 -0.48 -13.00 7.27
N MET A 121 -1.14 -13.21 6.12
CA MET A 121 -2.14 -14.27 5.95
C MET A 121 -1.49 -15.66 5.96
N ASP A 122 -0.28 -15.81 5.41
CA ASP A 122 0.50 -17.05 5.52
C ASP A 122 0.83 -17.38 6.99
N GLN A 123 1.21 -16.37 7.78
CA GLN A 123 1.50 -16.54 9.22
C GLN A 123 0.25 -16.74 10.07
N ARG A 124 -0.86 -16.10 9.68
CA ARG A 124 -2.16 -16.15 10.37
C ARG A 124 -3.28 -16.46 9.36
N PRO A 125 -3.46 -17.74 9.02
CA PRO A 125 -4.48 -18.15 8.05
C PRO A 125 -5.91 -17.74 8.41
N ALA A 126 -6.21 -17.52 9.70
CA ALA A 126 -7.49 -17.01 10.17
C ALA A 126 -7.92 -15.72 9.44
N ILE A 127 -6.99 -14.80 9.16
CA ILE A 127 -7.29 -13.55 8.43
C ILE A 127 -7.86 -13.85 7.04
N ALA A 128 -7.30 -14.86 6.36
CA ALA A 128 -7.75 -15.27 5.04
C ALA A 128 -9.09 -16.01 5.09
N PHE A 129 -9.28 -16.88 6.09
CA PHE A 129 -10.55 -17.58 6.28
C PHE A 129 -11.69 -16.61 6.58
N ASP A 130 -11.50 -15.71 7.54
CA ASP A 130 -12.49 -14.70 7.90
C ASP A 130 -12.85 -13.82 6.67
N LEU A 131 -11.86 -13.47 5.84
CA LEU A 131 -12.07 -12.69 4.63
C LEU A 131 -12.88 -13.46 3.56
N LEU A 132 -12.59 -14.76 3.40
CA LEU A 132 -13.34 -15.63 2.51
C LEU A 132 -14.77 -15.85 3.02
N ASP A 133 -14.97 -15.92 4.33
CA ASP A 133 -16.28 -16.06 4.96
C ASP A 133 -17.11 -14.76 4.82
N GLU A 134 -16.50 -13.58 4.96
CA GLU A 134 -17.13 -12.29 4.61
C GLU A 134 -17.64 -12.28 3.15
N GLY A 135 -16.87 -12.86 2.22
CA GLY A 135 -17.25 -12.96 0.81
C GLY A 135 -18.15 -14.15 0.46
N GLY A 136 -18.26 -15.15 1.34
CA GLY A 136 -18.80 -16.47 1.03
C GLY A 136 -20.11 -16.83 1.73
N LEU A 137 -20.47 -16.18 2.85
CA LEU A 137 -21.72 -16.45 3.57
C LEU A 137 -22.93 -15.64 3.09
N PHE A 138 -22.73 -14.60 2.25
CA PHE A 138 -23.80 -13.79 1.67
C PHE A 138 -23.59 -13.42 0.19
N GLY A 139 -22.57 -13.97 -0.46
CA GLY A 139 -22.22 -13.65 -1.86
C GLY A 139 -23.01 -14.41 -2.93
N GLY A 140 -24.06 -15.14 -2.54
CA GLY A 140 -24.97 -15.83 -3.46
C GLY A 140 -26.24 -15.02 -3.70
N ALA A 141 -26.24 -14.24 -4.77
CA ALA A 141 -27.48 -13.93 -5.49
C ALA A 141 -27.80 -15.09 -6.45
#